data_AF-A0A973GH04-F1
#
_entry.id   AF-A0A973GH04-F1
#
_cell.length_a   1.000
_cell.length_b   1.000
_cell.length_c   1.000
_cell.angle_alpha   90.00
_cell.angle_beta   90.00
_cell.angle_gamma   90.00
#
_symmetry.space_group_name_H-M   'P 1'
#
loop_
_entity.id
_entity.type
_entity.pdbx_description
1 polymer ?
#
loop_
_entity_poly.entity_id
_entity_poly.type
_entity_poly.pdbx_seq_one_letter_code
_entity_poly.pdbx_strand_id
1 'polypeptide(L)' 'MQTIYADGIANMILVDGVVRVDLVNITQIEEGNTNVRPVGTLAFSVPALIRTHDQLTKMIDKMVEDGILTRNDPKDN' A
#
# COMPACT_ATOMS: atom_id res chain seq x y z
N MET A 1 -12.92 13.99 6.05
CA MET A 1 -12.20 13.02 5.21
C MET A 1 -11.56 12.03 6.19
N GLN A 2 -12.10 10.81 6.28
CA GLN A 2 -11.67 9.84 7.29
C GLN A 2 -10.43 9.13 6.74
N THR A 3 -9.25 9.39 7.31
CA THR A 3 -7.99 8.78 6.84
C THR A 3 -7.98 7.32 7.26
N ILE A 4 -8.33 6.43 6.33
CA ILE A 4 -8.22 4.98 6.51
C ILE A 4 -6.75 4.64 6.28
N TYR A 5 -6.02 4.33 7.35
CA TYR A 5 -4.67 3.80 7.27
C TYR A 5 -4.77 2.33 6.82
N ALA A 6 -4.84 2.10 5.51
CA ALA A 6 -4.84 0.76 4.94
C ALA A 6 -3.47 0.12 5.21
N ASP A 7 -3.44 -0.87 6.10
CA ASP A 7 -2.33 -1.81 6.30
C ASP A 7 -0.93 -1.15 6.45
N GLY A 8 -0.87 0.02 7.10
CA GLY A 8 0.38 0.74 7.40
C GLY A 8 0.82 1.79 6.37
N ILE A 9 0.03 2.04 5.31
CA ILE A 9 0.24 3.17 4.40
C ILE A 9 -0.68 4.31 4.79
N ALA A 10 -0.11 5.45 5.18
CA ALA A 10 -0.86 6.64 5.54
C ALA A 10 -1.18 7.52 4.34
N ASN A 11 -0.24 7.63 3.40
CA ASN A 11 -0.35 8.54 2.27
C ASN A 11 0.51 8.10 1.10
N MET A 12 0.07 8.41 -0.12
CA MET A 12 0.86 8.26 -1.34
C MET A 12 0.67 9.50 -2.20
N ILE A 13 1.76 10.23 -2.47
CA ILE A 13 1.72 11.50 -3.23
C ILE A 13 2.83 11.56 -4.26
N LEU A 14 2.55 12.17 -5.40
CA LEU A 14 3.54 12.53 -6.42
C LEU A 14 3.88 14.02 -6.29
N VAL A 15 5.13 14.34 -5.98
CA VAL A 15 5.63 15.72 -5.88
C VAL A 15 6.98 15.79 -6.60
N ASP A 16 7.11 16.73 -7.53
CA ASP A 16 8.36 16.99 -8.28
C ASP A 16 9.00 15.73 -8.91
N GLY A 17 8.17 14.83 -9.46
CA GLY A 17 8.64 13.60 -10.10
C GLY A 17 9.09 12.49 -9.12
N VAL A 18 8.87 12.70 -7.82
CA VAL A 18 9.12 11.72 -6.76
C VAL A 18 7.80 11.30 -6.14
N VAL A 19 7.55 10.01 -6.11
CA VAL A 19 6.41 9.40 -5.41
C VAL A 19 6.85 9.12 -3.98
N ARG A 20 6.17 9.74 -3.02
CA ARG A 20 6.38 9.52 -1.59
C ARG A 20 5.28 8.64 -1.03
N VAL A 21 5.67 7.62 -0.29
CA VAL A 21 4.77 6.71 0.43
C VAL A 21 5.08 6.84 1.91
N ASP A 22 4.17 7.46 2.66
CA ASP A 22 4.32 7.64 4.09
C ASP A 22 3.80 6.39 4.81
N LEU A 23 4.67 5.80 5.63
CA LEU A 23 4.40 4.59 6.38
C LEU A 23 4.13 4.92 7.84
N VAL A 24 3.13 4.27 8.40
CA VAL A 24 2.76 4.38 9.81
C VAL A 24 2.61 3.00 10.43
N ASN A 25 2.88 2.92 11.72
CA ASN A 25 2.56 1.76 12.54
C ASN A 25 1.28 2.08 13.32
N ILE A 26 0.33 1.15 13.28
CA ILE A 26 -0.92 1.23 14.02
C ILE A 26 -0.78 0.32 15.22
N THR A 27 -0.51 0.90 16.38
CA THR A 27 -0.41 0.15 17.63
C THR A 27 -1.68 0.37 18.42
N GLN A 28 -2.49 -0.68 18.59
CA GLN A 28 -3.78 -0.71 19.32
C GLN A 28 -4.99 -0.21 18.53
N ILE A 29 -5.97 -1.10 18.41
CA ILE A 29 -7.35 -0.82 18.01
C ILE A 29 -8.19 -1.29 19.21
N GLU A 30 -8.07 -0.61 20.35
CA GLU A 30 -9.03 -0.75 21.45
C GLU A 30 -10.11 0.33 21.29
N GLU A 31 -11.33 0.03 21.72
CA GLU A 31 -12.57 0.81 21.52
C GLU A 31 -12.35 2.34 21.56
N GLY A 32 -12.13 2.93 20.39
CA GLY A 32 -12.07 4.38 20.18
C GLY A 32 -10.68 5.05 20.20
N ASN A 33 -9.58 4.35 20.49
CA ASN A 33 -8.24 4.94 20.52
C ASN A 33 -7.26 4.22 19.58
N THR A 34 -7.15 4.72 18.36
CA THR A 34 -6.13 4.27 17.39
C THR A 34 -4.86 5.11 17.56
N ASN A 35 -3.78 4.51 18.06
CA ASN A 35 -2.48 5.18 18.13
C ASN A 35 -1.72 4.92 16.82
N VAL A 36 -1.58 5.98 16.02
CA VAL A 36 -0.86 5.96 14.75
C VAL A 36 0.48 6.64 14.91
N ARG A 37 1.57 5.92 14.63
CA ARG A 37 2.94 6.43 14.75
C ARG A 37 3.63 6.42 13.39
N PRO A 38 4.21 7.54 12.93
CA PRO A 38 5.05 7.54 11.73
C PRO A 38 6.24 6.58 11.87
N VAL A 39 6.48 5.78 10.83
CA VAL A 39 7.62 4.85 10.76
C VAL A 39 8.70 5.40 9.83
N GLY A 40 8.29 6.00 8.71
CA GLY A 40 9.19 6.58 7.74
C GLY A 40 8.50 6.82 6.39
N THR A 41 9.26 7.30 5.43
CA THR A 41 8.77 7.59 4.07
C THR A 41 9.63 6.86 3.06
N LEU A 42 9.00 6.11 2.15
CA LEU A 42 9.66 5.61 0.94
C LEU A 42 9.54 6.66 -0.17
N ALA A 43 10.62 6.85 -0.91
CA ALA A 43 10.67 7.77 -2.04
C ALA A 43 11.09 7.02 -3.30
N PHE A 44 10.26 7.09 -4.33
CA PHE A 44 10.51 6.49 -5.63
C PHE A 44 10.59 7.58 -6.69
N SER A 45 11.54 7.48 -7.62
CA SER A 45 11.36 8.17 -8.90
C SER A 45 10.18 7.52 -9.66
N VAL A 46 9.52 8.25 -10.57
CA VAL A 46 8.43 7.69 -11.38
C VAL A 46 8.82 6.37 -12.08
N PRO A 47 10.01 6.24 -12.71
CA PRO A 47 10.41 4.96 -13.31
C PRO A 47 10.60 3.84 -12.29
N ALA A 48 11.08 4.16 -11.08
CA ALA A 48 11.20 3.17 -10.00
C ALA A 48 9.82 2.68 -9.55
N LEU A 49 8.84 3.57 -9.41
CA LEU A 49 7.46 3.18 -9.08
C LEU A 49 6.90 2.19 -10.12
N ILE A 50 7.03 2.50 -11.41
CA ILE A 50 6.49 1.66 -12.50
C ILE A 50 7.11 0.26 -12.46
N ARG A 51 8.44 0.17 -12.26
CA ARG A 51 9.12 -1.12 -12.14
C ARG A 51 8.69 -1.88 -10.89
N THR A 52 8.59 -1.20 -9.74
CA THR A 52 8.12 -1.82 -8.50
C THR A 52 6.70 -2.37 -8.67
N HIS A 53 5.81 -1.61 -9.31
CA HIS A 53 4.46 -2.07 -9.62
C HIS A 53 4.48 -3.35 -10.48
N ASP A 54 5.22 -3.36 -11.60
CA ASP A 54 5.36 -4.54 -12.46
C ASP A 54 5.87 -5.78 -11.70
N GLN A 55 6.88 -5.61 -10.84
CA GLN A 55 7.42 -6.72 -10.05
C GLN A 55 6.43 -7.22 -8.99
N LEU A 56 5.69 -6.32 -8.35
CA LEU A 56 4.63 -6.69 -7.40
C LEU A 56 3.49 -7.43 -8.09
N THR A 57 3.06 -6.98 -9.28
CA THR A 57 2.03 -7.69 -10.07
C THR A 57 2.47 -9.11 -10.38
N LYS A 58 3.70 -9.30 -10.89
CA LYS A 58 4.24 -10.63 -11.19
C LYS A 58 4.31 -11.54 -9.96
N MET A 59 4.65 -10.97 -8.80
CA MET A 59 4.69 -11.72 -7.54
C MET A 59 3.27 -12.13 -7.10
N ILE A 60 2.29 -11.23 -7.22
CA ILE A 60 0.87 -11.54 -6.94
C ILE A 60 0.37 -12.63 -7.88
N ASP A 61 0.68 -12.54 -9.17
CA ASP A 61 0.28 -13.52 -10.18
C ASP A 61 0.84 -14.90 -9.83
N LYS A 62 2.11 -14.96 -9.43
CA LYS A 62 2.71 -16.19 -8.93
C LYS A 62 2.01 -16.73 -7.68
N MET A 63 1.63 -15.87 -6.73
CA MET A 63 0.88 -16.30 -5.56
C MET A 63 -0.52 -16.83 -5.90
N VAL A 64 -1.14 -16.33 -6.98
CA VAL A 64 -2.41 -16.86 -7.49
C VAL A 64 -2.21 -18.23 -8.14
N GLU A 65 -1.18 -18.37 -8.98
CA GLU A 65 -0.82 -19.65 -9.61
C GLU A 65 -0.49 -20.73 -8.56
N ASP A 66 0.24 -20.35 -7.52
CA ASP A 66 0.62 -21.23 -6.40
C ASP A 66 -0.58 -21.50 -5.45
N GLY A 67 -1.76 -20.92 -5.71
CA GLY A 67 -3.00 -21.13 -4.95
C GLY A 67 -3.05 -20.43 -3.58
N ILE A 68 -2.15 -19.49 -3.32
CA ILE A 68 -2.07 -18.72 -2.07
C ILE A 68 -3.11 -17.59 -2.06
N LEU A 69 -3.29 -16.92 -3.20
CA LEU A 69 -4.25 -15.83 -3.37
C LEU A 69 -5.33 -16.23 -4.39
N THR A 70 -6.55 -15.75 -4.17
CA THR A 70 -7.64 -15.85 -5.16
C THR A 70 -7.92 -14.45 -5.67
N ARG A 71 -7.92 -14.27 -7.01
CA ARG A 71 -8.37 -13.01 -7.59
C ARG A 71 -9.87 -12.87 -7.36
N ASN A 72 -10.26 -11.75 -6.78
CA ASN A 72 -11.66 -11.34 -6.80
C ASN A 72 -11.93 -10.75 -8.17
N ASP A 73 -12.68 -11.46 -9.02
CA ASP A 73 -13.18 -10.86 -10.25
C ASP A 73 -14.04 -9.64 -9.90
N PRO A 74 -13.92 -8.52 -10.62
CA PRO A 74 -14.78 -7.37 -10.40
C PRO A 74 -16.23 -7.84 -10.51
N LYS A 75 -17.03 -7.63 -9.46
CA LYS A 75 -18.48 -7.72 -9.61
C LYS A 75 -18.87 -6.60 -10.58
N ASP A 76 -19.30 -6.97 -11.77
CA ASP A 76 -19.94 -6.04 -12.71
C ASP A 76 -21.00 -5.23 -11.93
N ASN A 77 -20.77 -3.93 -11.80
CA ASN A 77 -21.75 -2.97 -11.30
C ASN A 77 -22.26 -2.15 -12.49
#